data_AF-A0A4S0W434-F1
#
_entry.id   AF-A0A4S0W434-F1
#
_cell.length_a   1.000
_cell.length_b   1.000
_cell.length_c   1.000
_cell.angle_alpha   90.00
_cell.angle_beta   90.00
_cell.angle_gamma   90.00
#
_symmetry.space_group_name_H-M   'P 1'
#
loop_
_entity.id
_entity.type
_entity.pdbx_description
1 polymer ?
#
loop_
_entity_poly.entity_id
_entity_poly.type
_entity_poly.pdbx_seq_one_letter_code
_entity_poly.pdbx_strand_id
1 'polypeptide(L)'
;MARYRLLYAGQAAHAELAAPLEPRLLRPEFRQRTWRSADGSLLQGFAGKGGFRLTTGNCVSRICVASECSEAGWPLYACSDGRKRKMSVQSFVTATFDGVSYRRLSAPQE
;
A
#
# COMPACT_ATOMS: atom_id res chain seq x y z
N MET A 1 -12.54 -50.80 5.60
CA MET A 1 -12.77 -49.83 4.51
C MET A 1 -12.17 -48.48 4.92
N ALA A 2 -11.03 -48.11 4.33
CA ALA A 2 -10.27 -46.92 4.70
C ALA A 2 -10.84 -45.69 3.96
N ARG A 3 -11.35 -44.70 4.71
CA ARG A 3 -11.78 -43.42 4.15
C ARG A 3 -10.61 -42.44 4.20
N TYR A 4 -10.03 -42.17 3.04
CA TYR A 4 -8.98 -41.16 2.84
C TYR A 4 -9.54 -39.77 3.15
N ARG A 5 -8.97 -39.10 4.15
CA ARG A 5 -9.19 -37.66 4.40
C ARG A 5 -8.34 -36.87 3.40
N LEU A 6 -9.00 -36.18 2.48
CA LEU A 6 -8.38 -35.12 1.68
C LEU A 6 -8.01 -33.97 2.62
N LEU A 7 -6.74 -33.92 3.01
CA LEU A 7 -6.15 -32.74 3.62
C LEU A 7 -6.05 -31.67 2.52
N TYR A 8 -6.93 -30.68 2.58
CA TYR A 8 -6.77 -29.41 1.88
C TYR A 8 -5.51 -28.73 2.44
N ALA A 9 -4.36 -29.08 1.87
CA ALA A 9 -3.16 -28.27 1.99
C ALA A 9 -3.44 -27.00 1.18
N GLY A 10 -3.99 -25.98 1.85
CA GLY A 10 -4.01 -24.63 1.32
C GLY A 10 -2.57 -24.23 1.06
N GLN A 11 -2.17 -24.28 -0.20
CA GLN A 11 -0.86 -23.82 -0.66
C GLN A 11 -0.73 -22.35 -0.26
N ALA A 12 0.00 -22.11 0.82
CA ALA A 12 0.55 -20.81 1.16
C ALA A 12 1.62 -20.46 0.12
N ALA A 13 1.17 -20.11 -1.08
CA ALA A 13 1.98 -19.40 -2.06
C ALA A 13 1.85 -17.90 -1.80
N HIS A 14 2.20 -17.47 -0.57
CA HIS A 14 2.51 -16.07 -0.31
C HIS A 14 4.01 -15.91 -0.54
N ALA A 15 4.40 -15.80 -1.80
CA ALA A 15 5.72 -15.31 -2.17
C ALA A 15 5.92 -13.94 -1.51
N GLU A 16 6.90 -13.86 -0.62
CA GLU A 16 7.52 -12.66 -0.03
C GLU A 16 6.72 -11.35 -0.13
N LEU A 17 5.60 -11.28 0.59
CA LEU A 17 4.87 -10.03 0.75
C LEU A 17 5.62 -9.12 1.72
N ALA A 18 5.99 -7.93 1.26
CA ALA A 18 6.81 -6.95 1.95
C ALA A 18 6.46 -6.83 3.45
N ALA A 19 7.48 -6.78 4.31
CA ALA A 19 7.31 -6.55 5.74
C ALA A 19 6.67 -5.15 6.01
N PRO A 20 5.73 -5.02 6.96
CA PRO A 20 5.20 -3.71 7.37
C PRO A 20 6.33 -2.87 7.97
N LEU A 21 6.62 -1.70 7.39
CA LEU A 21 7.62 -0.79 7.94
C LEU A 21 6.95 0.21 8.89
N GLU A 22 7.32 0.18 10.17
CA GLU A 22 6.87 1.17 11.14
C GLU A 22 7.28 2.59 10.72
N PRO A 23 6.35 3.58 10.68
CA PRO A 23 6.62 4.91 10.11
C PRO A 23 7.79 5.67 10.73
N ARG A 24 8.11 5.41 12.02
CA ARG A 24 9.21 6.08 12.73
C ARG A 24 10.59 5.54 12.36
N LEU A 25 10.67 4.29 11.90
CA LEU A 25 11.91 3.60 11.53
C LEU A 25 12.17 3.59 10.02
N LEU A 26 11.31 4.24 9.22
CA LEU A 26 11.53 4.36 7.78
C LEU A 26 12.85 5.10 7.50
N ARG A 27 13.76 4.42 6.80
CA ARG A 27 15.00 5.04 6.30
C ARG A 27 14.65 6.26 5.42
N PRO A 28 15.51 7.29 5.36
CA PRO A 28 15.22 8.55 4.66
C PRO A 28 14.68 8.37 3.24
N GLU A 29 15.20 7.40 2.49
CA GLU A 29 14.78 7.04 1.13
C GLU A 29 13.32 6.56 1.05
N PHE A 30 12.82 5.89 2.09
CA PHE A 30 11.44 5.44 2.16
C PHE A 30 10.52 6.57 2.63
N ARG A 31 10.98 7.48 3.51
CA ARG A 31 10.21 8.67 3.91
C ARG A 31 9.92 9.60 2.73
N GLN A 32 10.88 9.74 1.81
CA GLN A 32 10.70 10.50 0.57
C GLN A 32 9.67 9.89 -0.38
N ARG A 33 9.40 8.60 -0.25
CA ARG A 33 8.45 7.84 -1.08
C ARG A 33 7.20 7.41 -0.32
N THR A 34 6.98 7.95 0.89
CA THR A 34 5.81 7.60 1.70
C THR A 34 4.91 8.81 1.86
N TRP A 35 3.61 8.62 1.62
CA TRP A 35 2.57 9.56 1.94
C TRP A 35 1.62 8.97 2.97
N ARG A 36 1.01 9.84 3.78
CA ARG A 36 0.09 9.47 4.85
C ARG A 36 -1.18 10.32 4.77
N SER A 37 -2.32 9.68 5.00
CA SER A 37 -3.61 10.36 5.14
C SER A 37 -4.01 10.56 6.60
N ALA A 38 -5.05 11.36 6.83
CA ALA A 38 -5.55 11.71 8.16
C ALA A 38 -6.15 10.51 8.91
N ASP A 39 -6.70 9.54 8.20
CA ASP A 39 -7.24 8.28 8.75
C ASP A 39 -6.14 7.26 9.16
N GLY A 40 -4.88 7.58 8.85
CA GLY A 40 -3.73 6.72 9.08
C GLY A 40 -3.37 5.83 7.90
N SER A 41 -4.10 5.89 6.79
CA SER A 41 -3.77 5.19 5.55
C SER A 41 -2.41 5.65 5.01
N LEU A 42 -1.68 4.74 4.34
CA LEU A 42 -0.35 4.96 3.82
C LEU A 42 -0.25 4.61 2.34
N LEU A 43 0.49 5.43 1.59
CA LEU A 43 1.00 5.12 0.26
C LEU A 43 2.52 5.02 0.35
N GLN A 44 3.08 3.86 0.06
CA GLN A 44 4.52 3.62 0.12
C GLN A 44 5.05 3.23 -1.26
N GLY A 45 5.73 4.15 -1.93
CA GLY A 45 6.37 3.90 -3.21
C GLY A 45 7.51 2.89 -3.11
N PHE A 46 7.53 1.91 -4.01
CA PHE A 46 8.65 0.99 -4.12
C PHE A 46 9.87 1.66 -4.78
N ALA A 47 11.05 1.08 -4.58
CA ALA A 47 12.21 1.41 -5.38
C ALA A 47 12.07 0.75 -6.78
N GLY A 48 12.19 1.52 -7.87
CA GLY A 48 12.16 0.99 -9.25
C GLY A 48 10.84 1.23 -10.01
N LYS A 49 10.26 0.16 -10.58
CA LYS A 49 9.29 0.10 -11.71
C LYS A 49 7.88 0.70 -11.49
N GLY A 50 7.73 1.80 -10.74
CA GLY A 50 6.49 2.61 -10.78
C GLY A 50 5.27 2.01 -10.06
N GLY A 51 5.47 1.34 -8.91
CA GLY A 51 4.39 0.83 -8.05
C GLY A 51 4.48 1.36 -6.62
N PHE A 52 3.42 1.11 -5.84
CA PHE A 52 3.38 1.42 -4.42
C PHE A 52 2.55 0.41 -3.63
N ARG A 53 2.84 0.28 -2.35
CA ARG A 53 1.97 -0.39 -1.38
C ARG A 53 0.96 0.62 -0.85
N LEU A 54 -0.32 0.32 -1.03
CA LEU A 54 -1.44 0.97 -0.38
C LEU A 54 -1.71 0.25 0.94
N THR A 55 -1.80 0.99 2.04
CA THR A 55 -2.33 0.49 3.30
C THR A 55 -3.53 1.34 3.68
N THR A 56 -4.73 0.74 3.71
CA THR A 56 -5.99 1.46 3.94
C THR A 56 -6.77 0.86 5.09
N GLY A 57 -7.65 1.67 5.69
CA GLY A 57 -8.46 1.31 6.86
C GLY A 57 -8.15 2.19 8.06
N ASN A 58 -8.77 1.91 9.21
CA ASN A 58 -8.49 2.63 10.44
C ASN A 58 -7.17 2.11 11.04
N CYS A 59 -6.08 2.63 10.51
CA CYS A 59 -4.74 2.20 10.88
C CYS A 59 -4.28 2.68 12.24
N VAL A 60 -4.93 3.71 12.78
CA VAL A 60 -4.77 4.12 14.18
C VAL A 60 -5.31 3.04 15.11
N SER A 61 -6.43 2.41 14.74
CA SER A 61 -7.06 1.32 15.52
C SER A 61 -6.54 -0.08 15.16
N ARG A 62 -5.43 -0.16 14.41
CA ARG A 62 -4.81 -1.42 13.94
C ARG A 62 -5.70 -2.28 13.03
N ILE A 63 -6.72 -1.69 12.40
CA ILE A 63 -7.58 -2.37 11.42
C ILE A 63 -7.19 -1.85 10.04
N CYS A 64 -6.06 -2.36 9.53
CA CYS A 64 -5.52 -2.03 8.20
C CYS A 64 -5.53 -3.24 7.27
N VAL A 65 -5.69 -2.98 5.99
CA VAL A 65 -5.37 -3.93 4.92
C VAL A 65 -4.29 -3.33 4.03
N ALA A 66 -3.35 -4.16 3.59
CA ALA A 66 -2.31 -3.78 2.66
C ALA A 66 -2.59 -4.39 1.27
N SER A 67 -2.52 -3.55 0.24
CA SER A 67 -2.64 -3.94 -1.16
C SER A 67 -1.46 -3.37 -1.93
N GLU A 68 -0.78 -4.20 -2.72
CA GLU A 68 0.21 -3.74 -3.69
C GLU A 68 -0.50 -3.22 -4.93
N CYS A 69 -0.11 -2.04 -5.41
CA CYS A 69 -0.67 -1.39 -6.58
C CYS A 69 0.42 -1.09 -7.61
N SER A 70 0.17 -1.47 -8.85
CA SER A 70 1.04 -1.22 -10.00
C SER A 70 0.34 -0.31 -11.02
N GLU A 71 1.13 0.41 -11.81
CA GLU A 71 0.60 1.28 -12.85
C GLU A 71 -0.15 0.45 -13.90
N ALA A 72 -1.38 0.86 -14.22
CA ALA A 72 -2.26 0.22 -15.20
C ALA A 72 -2.64 1.18 -16.35
N GLY A 73 -1.75 2.14 -16.63
CA GLY A 73 -1.97 3.26 -17.55
C GLY A 73 -2.40 4.50 -16.79
N TRP A 74 -1.51 5.50 -16.72
CA TRP A 74 -1.77 6.74 -16.00
C TRP A 74 -3.13 7.36 -16.42
N PRO A 75 -3.99 7.80 -15.46
CA PRO A 75 -3.76 7.88 -14.01
C PRO A 75 -4.27 6.67 -13.20
N LEU A 76 -4.48 5.51 -13.82
CA LEU A 76 -5.04 4.32 -13.17
C LEU A 76 -3.95 3.37 -12.65
N TYR A 77 -4.21 2.82 -11.46
CA TYR A 77 -3.41 1.79 -10.82
C TYR A 77 -4.27 0.55 -10.58
N ALA A 78 -3.73 -0.63 -10.87
CA ALA A 78 -4.34 -1.91 -10.54
C ALA A 78 -3.74 -2.42 -9.24
N CYS A 79 -4.58 -2.79 -8.28
CA CYS A 79 -4.15 -3.29 -6.99
C CYS A 79 -4.44 -4.79 -6.85
N SER A 80 -3.65 -5.46 -6.02
CA SER A 80 -3.74 -6.90 -5.71
C SER A 80 -5.07 -7.32 -5.07
N ASP A 81 -5.86 -6.38 -4.55
CA ASP A 81 -7.23 -6.61 -4.10
C ASP A 81 -8.27 -6.65 -5.26
N GLY A 82 -7.80 -6.65 -6.51
CA GLY A 82 -8.63 -6.71 -7.71
C GLY A 82 -9.26 -5.37 -8.11
N ARG A 83 -9.06 -4.30 -7.34
CA ARG A 83 -9.64 -2.98 -7.64
C ARG A 83 -8.66 -2.13 -8.44
N LYS A 84 -9.21 -1.42 -9.42
CA LYS A 84 -8.50 -0.33 -10.09
C LYS A 84 -8.84 0.98 -9.41
N ARG A 85 -7.82 1.80 -9.14
CA ARG A 85 -7.93 3.05 -8.41
C ARG A 85 -7.26 4.17 -9.18
N LYS A 86 -7.81 5.38 -9.05
CA LYS A 86 -7.32 6.56 -9.74
C LYS A 86 -6.35 7.32 -8.84
N MET A 87 -5.21 7.71 -9.40
CA MET A 87 -4.26 8.64 -8.82
C MET A 87 -4.52 10.05 -9.34
N SER A 88 -4.40 11.05 -8.49
CA SER A 88 -4.39 12.46 -8.87
C SER A 88 -3.31 13.15 -8.05
N VAL A 89 -2.23 13.55 -8.71
CA VAL A 89 -1.12 14.26 -8.06
C VAL A 89 -1.39 15.75 -8.22
N GLN A 90 -1.68 16.44 -7.12
CA GLN A 90 -1.80 17.90 -7.13
C GLN A 90 -0.42 18.55 -7.00
N SER A 91 0.46 17.95 -6.20
CA SER A 91 1.86 18.36 -6.06
C SER A 91 2.71 17.16 -5.62
N PHE A 92 4.05 17.28 -5.66
CA PHE A 92 4.92 16.25 -5.10
C PHE A 92 4.73 16.03 -3.58
N VAL A 93 4.09 16.99 -2.90
CA VAL A 93 3.75 16.93 -1.47
C VAL A 93 2.38 16.29 -1.24
N THR A 94 1.41 16.57 -2.09
CA THR A 94 0.01 16.14 -1.94
C THR A 94 -0.47 15.30 -3.10
N ALA A 95 -0.89 14.07 -2.79
CA ALA A 95 -1.45 13.13 -3.76
C ALA A 95 -2.83 12.68 -3.29
N THR A 96 -3.79 12.61 -4.20
CA THR A 96 -5.09 12.00 -3.97
C THR A 96 -5.11 10.64 -4.64
N PHE A 97 -5.43 9.60 -3.88
CA PHE A 97 -5.55 8.24 -4.40
C PHE A 97 -6.86 7.62 -3.95
N ASP A 98 -7.65 7.13 -4.91
CA ASP A 98 -8.99 6.58 -4.64
C ASP A 98 -9.92 7.57 -3.89
N GLY A 99 -9.77 8.87 -4.17
CA GLY A 99 -10.52 9.94 -3.50
C GLY A 99 -9.99 10.33 -2.11
N VAL A 100 -8.97 9.64 -1.60
CA VAL A 100 -8.35 9.95 -0.30
C VAL A 100 -7.12 10.83 -0.51
N SER A 101 -7.02 11.93 0.24
CA SER A 101 -5.86 12.84 0.19
C SER A 101 -4.74 12.33 1.10
N TYR A 102 -3.51 12.34 0.58
CA TYR A 102 -2.29 11.92 1.26
C TYR A 102 -1.23 13.03 1.18
N ARG A 103 -0.51 13.24 2.28
CA ARG A 103 0.63 14.17 2.38
C ARG A 103 1.93 13.41 2.54
N ARG A 104 2.97 13.81 1.81
CA ARG A 104 4.29 13.17 1.84
C ARG A 104 4.93 13.37 3.22
N LEU A 105 5.46 12.30 3.80
CA LEU A 105 6.07 12.35 5.14
C LEU A 105 7.40 13.11 5.18
N SER A 106 8.08 13.25 4.04
CA SER A 106 9.31 14.04 3.94
C SER A 106 9.06 15.54 3.74
N ALA A 107 7.80 15.97 3.55
CA ALA A 107 7.50 17.39 3.41
C ALA A 107 7.64 18.10 4.77
N PRO A 108 8.07 19.38 4.78
CA PRO A 108 8.09 20.18 6.00
C PRO A 108 6.73 20.14 6.71
N GLN A 109 6.76 20.10 8.04
CA GLN A 109 5.56 20.32 8.83
C GLN A 109 5.17 21.79 8.66
N GLU A 110 3.91 22.04 8.32
CA GLU A 110 3.34 23.40 8.38
C GLU A 110 3.04 23.77 9.83
#